data_AF-A0AAI8AUQ9-F1
#
_entry.id   AF-A0AAI8AUQ9-F1
#
_cell.length_a   1.000
_cell.length_b   1.000
_cell.length_c   1.000
_cell.angle_alpha   90.00
_cell.angle_beta   90.00
_cell.angle_gamma   90.00
#
_symmetry.space_group_name_H-M   'P 1'
#
loop_
_entity.id
_entity.type
_entity.pdbx_description
1 polymer ?
#
loop_
_entity_poly.entity_id
_entity_poly.type
_entity_poly.pdbx_seq_one_letter_code
_entity_poly.pdbx_strand_id
1 'polypeptide(L)'
;MHHYYKSEAPEVVATVQEFYQAKDQLNERLAELGKIFGGAIAPMHDVTSHFAGGVKLSASPELDVHWRRPDEYGYRSLRHKAVPPKGITKEQRAAIRGEHDRLCEQWKANCPPPLDRLDYWDRLSVNTGNLLLYGGAFFVHRNIAYFALGFEINKADHEEKVAAGKPTSGWISGAIELLPSEYEAARLAKVGGAA
;
A
#
# COMPACT_ATOMS: atom_id res chain seq x y z
N MET A 1 1.98 11.71 -19.65
CA MET A 1 0.73 11.37 -20.35
C MET A 1 0.32 9.99 -19.90
N HIS A 2 -0.96 9.75 -19.57
CA HIS A 2 -1.44 8.44 -19.14
C HIS A 2 -2.15 7.73 -20.29
N HIS A 3 -2.02 6.42 -20.33
CA HIS A 3 -2.79 5.51 -21.18
C HIS A 3 -3.83 4.80 -20.32
N TYR A 4 -5.06 4.74 -20.81
CA TYR A 4 -6.20 4.22 -20.07
C TYR A 4 -6.73 2.97 -20.72
N TYR A 5 -7.02 1.94 -19.93
CA TYR A 5 -7.52 0.67 -20.43
C TYR A 5 -8.66 0.15 -19.56
N LYS A 6 -9.50 -0.69 -20.15
CA LYS A 6 -10.37 -1.61 -19.41
C LYS A 6 -10.17 -3.05 -19.84
N SER A 7 -10.50 -3.98 -18.97
CA SER A 7 -10.66 -5.38 -19.30
C SER A 7 -11.86 -5.98 -18.57
N GLU A 8 -12.59 -6.82 -19.28
CA GLU A 8 -13.69 -7.65 -18.76
C GLU A 8 -13.28 -9.11 -18.58
N ALA A 9 -12.00 -9.43 -18.85
CA ALA A 9 -11.48 -10.78 -18.70
C ALA A 9 -11.63 -11.23 -17.23
N PRO A 10 -12.31 -12.37 -16.94
CA PRO A 10 -12.62 -12.79 -15.58
C PRO A 10 -11.41 -12.86 -14.65
N GLU A 11 -10.28 -13.34 -15.15
CA GLU A 11 -9.02 -13.47 -14.40
C GLU A 11 -8.39 -12.12 -14.04
N VAL A 12 -8.54 -11.12 -14.91
CA VAL A 12 -8.06 -9.75 -14.68
C VAL A 12 -8.93 -9.07 -13.62
N VAL A 13 -10.24 -9.19 -13.76
CA VAL A 13 -11.21 -8.63 -12.81
C VAL A 13 -11.03 -9.28 -11.43
N ALA A 14 -10.89 -10.60 -11.37
CA ALA A 14 -10.64 -11.34 -10.13
C ALA A 14 -9.34 -10.89 -9.45
N THR A 15 -8.24 -10.77 -10.20
CA THR A 15 -6.96 -10.31 -9.65
C THR A 15 -7.06 -8.92 -9.02
N VAL A 16 -7.74 -7.99 -9.68
CA VAL A 16 -7.96 -6.64 -9.11
C VAL A 16 -8.88 -6.69 -7.89
N GLN A 17 -9.96 -7.48 -7.91
CA GLN A 17 -10.85 -7.65 -6.76
C GLN A 17 -10.11 -8.24 -5.56
N GLU A 18 -9.29 -9.27 -5.76
CA GLU A 18 -8.47 -9.88 -4.71
C GLU A 18 -7.53 -8.86 -4.04
N PHE A 19 -6.91 -7.97 -4.82
CA PHE A 19 -6.09 -6.89 -4.25
C PHE A 19 -6.90 -5.99 -3.30
N TYR A 20 -8.09 -5.56 -3.71
CA TYR A 20 -8.93 -4.70 -2.87
C TYR A 20 -9.44 -5.45 -1.64
N GLN A 21 -9.80 -6.73 -1.76
CA GLN A 21 -10.15 -7.57 -0.61
C GLN A 21 -8.98 -7.70 0.37
N ALA A 22 -7.76 -7.95 -0.12
CA ALA A 22 -6.56 -8.01 0.71
C ALA A 22 -6.26 -6.65 1.38
N LYS A 23 -6.51 -5.55 0.68
CA LYS A 23 -6.38 -4.19 1.22
C LYS A 23 -7.40 -3.91 2.32
N ASP A 24 -8.65 -4.36 2.15
CA ASP A 24 -9.69 -4.23 3.18
C ASP A 24 -9.33 -5.06 4.42
N GLN A 25 -8.88 -6.30 4.24
CA GLN A 25 -8.37 -7.14 5.33
C GLN A 25 -7.16 -6.51 6.03
N LEU A 26 -6.25 -5.88 5.29
CA LEU A 26 -5.15 -5.13 5.88
C LEU A 26 -5.70 -4.00 6.75
N ASN A 27 -6.62 -3.19 6.26
CA ASN A 27 -7.22 -2.09 7.01
C ASN A 27 -7.91 -2.56 8.30
N GLU A 28 -8.62 -3.68 8.27
CA GLU A 28 -9.21 -4.30 9.46
C GLU A 28 -8.14 -4.68 10.49
N ARG A 29 -7.05 -5.33 10.05
CA ARG A 29 -5.92 -5.67 10.93
C ARG A 29 -5.21 -4.44 11.49
N LEU A 30 -5.12 -3.35 10.71
CA LEU A 30 -4.60 -2.07 11.20
C LEU A 30 -5.52 -1.48 12.29
N ALA A 31 -6.84 -1.60 12.15
CA ALA A 31 -7.77 -1.19 13.19
C ALA A 31 -7.60 -2.00 14.48
N GLU A 32 -7.44 -3.33 14.39
CA GLU A 32 -7.16 -4.19 15.54
C GLU A 32 -5.81 -3.86 16.20
N LEU A 33 -4.75 -3.66 15.41
CA LEU A 33 -3.45 -3.19 15.92
C LEU A 33 -3.60 -1.86 16.68
N GLY A 34 -4.46 -0.97 16.20
CA GLY A 34 -4.74 0.30 16.86
C GLY A 34 -5.36 0.15 18.25
N LYS A 35 -6.27 -0.82 18.43
CA LYS A 35 -6.86 -1.13 19.74
C LYS A 35 -5.80 -1.58 20.74
N ILE A 36 -4.80 -2.34 20.28
CA ILE A 36 -3.69 -2.84 21.12
C ILE A 36 -2.83 -1.70 21.65
N PHE A 37 -2.54 -0.71 20.81
CA PHE A 37 -1.67 0.42 21.16
C PHE A 37 -2.43 1.65 21.68
N GLY A 38 -3.76 1.61 21.72
CA GLY A 38 -4.61 2.69 22.23
C GLY A 38 -4.71 3.89 21.29
N GLY A 39 -4.60 3.69 19.98
CA GLY A 39 -4.68 4.77 18.99
C GLY A 39 -4.87 4.28 17.56
N ALA A 40 -5.38 5.14 16.67
CA ALA A 40 -5.58 4.77 15.27
C ALA A 40 -4.22 4.54 14.57
N ILE A 41 -4.12 3.48 13.76
CA ILE A 41 -2.94 3.25 12.93
C ILE A 41 -3.06 4.06 11.63
N ALA A 42 -1.98 4.71 11.21
CA ALA A 42 -1.89 5.33 9.89
C ALA A 42 -1.75 4.25 8.81
N PRO A 43 -2.74 4.05 7.92
CA PRO A 43 -2.53 3.30 6.70
C PRO A 43 -1.62 4.11 5.77
N MET A 44 -0.43 3.60 5.49
CA MET A 44 0.51 4.22 4.56
C MET A 44 0.71 3.32 3.35
N HIS A 45 1.32 3.91 2.33
CA HIS A 45 1.79 3.20 1.15
C HIS A 45 3.13 3.77 0.72
N ASP A 46 3.96 2.91 0.13
CA ASP A 46 5.11 3.32 -0.66
C ASP A 46 4.86 2.94 -2.12
N VAL A 47 5.92 2.90 -2.92
CA VAL A 47 5.82 2.61 -4.35
C VAL A 47 5.26 1.20 -4.59
N THR A 48 5.59 0.24 -3.72
CA THR A 48 5.33 -1.18 -3.94
C THR A 48 4.26 -1.74 -3.02
N SER A 49 4.01 -1.15 -1.85
CA SER A 49 3.24 -1.79 -0.80
C SER A 49 2.34 -0.85 0.00
N HIS A 50 1.35 -1.43 0.70
CA HIS A 50 0.56 -0.77 1.74
C HIS A 50 0.93 -1.35 3.11
N PHE A 51 1.08 -0.52 4.14
CA PHE A 51 1.59 -0.94 5.45
C PHE A 51 1.17 -0.02 6.61
N ALA A 52 1.49 -0.43 7.83
CA ALA A 52 1.29 0.34 9.06
C ALA A 52 2.39 1.40 9.26
N GLY A 53 2.07 2.70 9.16
CA GLY A 53 3.08 3.77 9.29
C GLY A 53 3.41 4.20 10.72
N GLY A 54 2.40 4.33 11.56
CA GLY A 54 2.52 4.84 12.93
C GLY A 54 1.19 4.83 13.67
N VAL A 55 1.22 5.18 14.96
CA VAL A 55 0.04 5.17 15.84
C VAL A 55 -0.30 6.59 16.27
N LYS A 56 -1.59 6.94 16.21
CA LYS A 56 -2.09 8.23 16.69
C LYS A 56 -2.23 8.20 18.21
N LEU A 57 -1.20 8.67 18.89
CA LEU A 57 -1.12 8.74 20.35
C LEU A 57 -1.07 10.19 20.81
N SER A 58 -1.26 10.42 22.11
CA SER A 58 -1.19 11.76 22.70
C SER A 58 0.16 12.45 22.43
N ALA A 59 0.18 13.78 22.46
CA ALA A 59 1.40 14.57 22.37
C ALA A 59 2.25 14.57 23.66
N SER A 60 1.98 13.66 24.62
CA SER A 60 2.69 13.59 25.90
C SER A 60 4.20 13.38 25.71
N PRO A 61 5.07 14.18 26.37
CA PRO A 61 6.52 13.99 26.35
C PRO A 61 6.98 12.65 26.95
N GLU A 62 6.18 12.03 27.82
CA GLU A 62 6.50 10.74 28.43
C GLU A 62 6.61 9.63 27.37
N LEU A 63 5.84 9.74 26.30
CA LEU A 63 5.87 8.80 25.18
C LEU A 63 7.11 8.97 24.30
N ASP A 64 7.79 10.12 24.32
CA ASP A 64 8.94 10.43 23.44
C ASP A 64 10.13 9.48 23.70
N VAL A 65 10.14 8.83 24.86
CA VAL A 65 11.13 7.81 25.24
C VAL A 65 11.05 6.59 24.31
N HIS A 66 9.84 6.16 23.97
CA HIS A 66 9.59 4.94 23.17
C HIS A 66 9.19 5.28 21.73
N TRP A 67 8.47 6.39 21.56
CA TRP A 67 7.88 6.83 20.31
C TRP A 67 8.61 8.07 19.79
N ARG A 68 8.59 8.28 18.48
CA ARG A 68 8.97 9.57 17.92
C ARG A 68 7.93 10.62 18.32
N ARG A 69 8.33 11.89 18.21
CA ARG A 69 7.37 13.00 18.29
C ARG A 69 6.31 12.85 17.19
N PRO A 70 5.07 13.32 17.44
CA PRO A 70 4.02 13.25 16.43
C PRO A 70 4.46 14.01 15.17
N ASP A 71 4.14 13.45 14.01
CA ASP A 71 4.25 14.13 12.73
C ASP A 71 3.16 15.21 12.57
N GLU A 72 3.11 15.85 11.40
CA GLU A 72 2.11 16.89 11.08
C GLU A 72 0.66 16.39 11.13
N TYR A 73 0.44 15.08 11.06
CA TYR A 73 -0.88 14.43 11.13
C TYR A 73 -1.20 13.84 12.52
N GLY A 74 -0.28 13.95 13.47
CA GLY A 74 -0.42 13.48 14.84
C GLY A 74 -0.04 12.01 15.06
N TYR A 75 0.58 11.34 14.08
CA TYR A 75 1.02 9.96 14.22
C TYR A 75 2.45 9.87 14.76
N ARG A 76 2.71 8.84 15.56
CA ARG A 76 4.03 8.54 16.11
C ARG A 76 4.51 7.18 15.61
N SER A 77 5.76 7.11 15.15
CA SER A 77 6.41 5.84 14.86
C SER A 77 7.13 5.32 16.10
N LEU A 78 7.05 4.00 16.35
CA LEU A 78 7.84 3.35 17.39
C LEU A 78 9.33 3.52 17.07
N ARG A 79 10.15 3.84 18.07
CA ARG A 79 11.60 3.93 17.87
C ARG A 79 12.18 2.53 17.77
N HIS A 80 13.21 2.39 16.95
CA HIS A 80 14.04 1.17 16.96
C HIS A 80 14.70 0.94 18.34
N LYS A 81 14.97 2.01 19.10
CA LYS A 81 15.55 1.95 20.43
C LYS A 81 14.98 3.05 21.30
N ALA A 82 14.70 2.74 22.57
CA ALA A 82 14.33 3.74 23.55
C ALA A 82 15.40 4.84 23.69
N VAL A 83 14.95 6.05 24.00
CA VAL A 83 15.79 7.20 24.33
C VAL A 83 15.47 7.64 25.77
N PRO A 84 16.05 6.98 26.79
CA PRO A 84 15.82 7.35 28.18
C PRO A 84 16.38 8.75 28.48
N PRO A 85 15.75 9.53 29.37
CA PRO A 85 16.24 10.83 29.78
C PRO A 85 17.60 10.73 30.49
N LYS A 86 18.35 11.85 30.46
CA LYS A 86 19.62 11.97 31.21
C LYS A 86 19.35 12.08 32.70
N GLY A 87 20.31 11.67 33.53
CA GLY A 87 20.23 11.81 34.99
C GLY A 87 19.41 10.75 35.73
N ILE A 88 18.84 9.77 35.03
CA ILE A 88 18.10 8.65 35.66
C ILE A 88 19.02 7.56 36.19
N THR A 89 18.51 6.79 37.16
CA THR A 89 19.22 5.64 37.74
C THR A 89 19.36 4.49 36.73
N LYS A 90 20.22 3.52 37.07
CA LYS A 90 20.42 2.32 36.24
C LYS A 90 19.14 1.47 36.18
N GLU A 91 18.42 1.38 37.29
CA GLU A 91 17.19 0.63 37.45
C GLU A 91 16.06 1.24 36.61
N GLN A 92 15.91 2.56 36.64
CA GLN A 92 14.96 3.29 35.78
C GLN A 92 15.28 3.08 34.30
N ARG A 93 16.56 3.13 33.93
CA ARG A 93 16.99 2.87 32.55
C ARG A 93 16.69 1.44 32.11
N ALA A 94 16.86 0.46 33.00
CA ALA A 94 16.53 -0.93 32.72
C ALA A 94 15.02 -1.13 32.53
N ALA A 95 14.19 -0.52 33.39
CA ALA A 95 12.74 -0.56 33.27
C ALA A 95 12.24 0.03 31.94
N ILE A 96 12.76 1.20 31.54
CA ILE A 96 12.43 1.82 30.24
C ILE A 96 12.81 0.89 29.08
N ARG A 97 13.96 0.23 29.13
CA ARG A 97 14.35 -0.71 28.07
C ARG A 97 13.43 -1.92 28.04
N GLY A 98 13.10 -2.49 29.19
CA GLY A 98 12.15 -3.61 29.27
C GLY A 98 10.78 -3.27 28.70
N GLU A 99 10.25 -2.08 29.01
CA GLU A 99 8.98 -1.62 28.43
C GLU A 99 9.10 -1.38 26.91
N HIS A 100 10.22 -0.82 26.45
CA HIS A 100 10.45 -0.63 25.02
C HIS A 100 10.51 -1.94 24.26
N ASP A 101 11.21 -2.93 24.82
CA ASP A 101 11.34 -4.25 24.22
C ASP A 101 9.97 -4.94 24.17
N ARG A 102 9.16 -4.82 25.24
CA ARG A 102 7.76 -5.28 25.26
C ARG A 102 6.92 -4.64 24.14
N LEU A 103 7.05 -3.33 23.92
CA LEU A 103 6.33 -2.63 22.84
C LEU A 103 6.78 -3.10 21.46
N CYS A 104 8.08 -3.30 21.25
CA CYS A 104 8.63 -3.84 20.01
C CYS A 104 8.15 -5.26 19.72
N GLU A 105 8.14 -6.13 20.74
CA GLU A 105 7.62 -7.49 20.63
C GLU A 105 6.12 -7.50 20.31
N GLN A 106 5.34 -6.67 21.01
CA GLN A 106 3.92 -6.52 20.77
C GLN A 106 3.65 -5.99 19.35
N TRP A 107 4.45 -5.04 18.85
CA TRP A 107 4.34 -4.54 17.49
C TRP A 107 4.66 -5.65 16.50
N LYS A 108 5.78 -6.35 16.66
CA LYS A 108 6.20 -7.43 15.75
C LYS A 108 5.19 -8.58 15.71
N ALA A 109 4.58 -8.92 16.85
CA ALA A 109 3.61 -10.02 16.94
C ALA A 109 2.26 -9.69 16.31
N ASN A 110 1.85 -8.42 16.28
CA ASN A 110 0.50 -8.01 15.88
C ASN A 110 0.46 -7.15 14.61
N CYS A 111 1.58 -6.55 14.19
CA CYS A 111 1.61 -5.75 12.98
C CYS A 111 1.42 -6.66 11.77
N PRO A 112 0.40 -6.43 10.93
CA PRO A 112 0.23 -7.18 9.71
C PRO A 112 1.43 -6.94 8.78
N PRO A 113 1.83 -7.95 7.98
CA PRO A 113 2.83 -7.74 6.94
C PRO A 113 2.33 -6.72 5.91
N PRO A 114 3.23 -6.00 5.23
CA PRO A 114 2.86 -5.13 4.11
C PRO A 114 2.11 -5.91 3.03
N LEU A 115 1.10 -5.28 2.42
CA LEU A 115 0.45 -5.79 1.21
C LEU A 115 1.25 -5.33 0.00
N ASP A 116 1.98 -6.25 -0.63
CA ASP A 116 2.69 -5.99 -1.88
C ASP A 116 1.68 -5.86 -3.04
N ARG A 117 1.79 -4.77 -3.79
CA ARG A 117 0.99 -4.48 -4.98
C ARG A 117 1.65 -5.04 -6.25
N LEU A 118 2.97 -5.24 -6.25
CA LEU A 118 3.71 -5.72 -7.41
C LEU A 118 3.31 -7.14 -7.80
N ASP A 119 3.05 -8.01 -6.83
CA ASP A 119 2.56 -9.37 -7.07
C ASP A 119 1.26 -9.38 -7.91
N TYR A 120 0.37 -8.43 -7.65
CA TYR A 120 -0.88 -8.30 -8.40
C TYR A 120 -0.65 -7.76 -9.81
N TRP A 121 0.32 -6.85 -10.00
CA TRP A 121 0.71 -6.37 -11.31
C TRP A 121 1.42 -7.45 -12.16
N ASP A 122 2.24 -8.27 -11.53
CA ASP A 122 2.93 -9.41 -12.17
C ASP A 122 1.90 -10.43 -12.70
N ARG A 123 0.88 -10.75 -11.89
CA ARG A 123 -0.27 -11.57 -12.31
C ARG A 123 -1.07 -10.97 -13.47
N LEU A 124 -1.05 -9.65 -13.62
CA LEU A 124 -1.64 -8.93 -14.75
C LEU A 124 -0.69 -8.84 -15.95
N SER A 125 0.47 -9.50 -15.89
CA SER A 125 1.51 -9.52 -16.93
C SER A 125 2.02 -8.12 -17.28
N VAL A 126 2.07 -7.21 -16.29
CA VAL A 126 2.61 -5.85 -16.43
C VAL A 126 4.02 -5.80 -15.85
N ASN A 127 4.96 -5.18 -16.58
CA ASN A 127 6.34 -5.12 -16.15
C ASN A 127 6.57 -4.15 -14.97
N THR A 128 7.17 -4.67 -13.90
CA THR A 128 7.52 -3.92 -12.69
C THR A 128 8.38 -2.68 -12.97
N GLY A 129 9.39 -2.77 -13.86
CA GLY A 129 10.28 -1.66 -14.15
C GLY A 129 9.53 -0.44 -14.72
N ASN A 130 8.60 -0.69 -15.64
CA ASN A 130 7.75 0.36 -16.20
C ASN A 130 6.81 0.97 -15.14
N LEU A 131 6.26 0.15 -14.24
CA LEU A 131 5.43 0.63 -13.13
C LEU A 131 6.21 1.52 -12.15
N LEU A 132 7.46 1.18 -11.84
CA LEU A 132 8.30 1.99 -10.95
C LEU A 132 8.69 3.34 -11.58
N LEU A 133 8.90 3.38 -12.89
CA LEU A 133 9.33 4.58 -13.62
C LEU A 133 8.17 5.53 -13.96
N TYR A 134 7.01 4.97 -14.33
CA TYR A 134 5.91 5.73 -14.93
C TYR A 134 4.61 5.65 -14.13
N GLY A 135 4.54 4.77 -13.14
CA GLY A 135 3.37 4.57 -12.31
C GLY A 135 2.26 3.75 -12.97
N GLY A 136 1.35 3.28 -12.12
CA GLY A 136 0.16 2.55 -12.53
C GLY A 136 -0.89 2.56 -11.43
N ALA A 137 -2.16 2.63 -11.83
CA ALA A 137 -3.31 2.48 -10.95
C ALA A 137 -4.33 1.53 -11.59
N PHE A 138 -5.04 0.79 -10.76
CA PHE A 138 -6.15 -0.05 -11.19
C PHE A 138 -7.33 0.00 -10.22
N PHE A 139 -8.52 -0.27 -10.73
CA PHE A 139 -9.71 -0.47 -9.92
C PHE A 139 -10.76 -1.33 -10.64
N VAL A 140 -11.69 -1.92 -9.89
CA VAL A 140 -12.88 -2.56 -10.47
C VAL A 140 -14.13 -1.74 -10.18
N HIS A 141 -14.99 -1.61 -11.19
CA HIS A 141 -16.34 -1.07 -11.08
C HIS A 141 -17.28 -1.86 -11.99
N ARG A 142 -18.45 -2.28 -11.49
CA ARG A 142 -19.45 -3.07 -12.24
C ARG A 142 -18.86 -4.27 -13.01
N ASN A 143 -17.97 -5.01 -12.35
CA ASN A 143 -17.27 -6.18 -12.92
C ASN A 143 -16.35 -5.88 -14.12
N ILE A 144 -15.92 -4.63 -14.28
CA ILE A 144 -14.92 -4.21 -15.26
C ILE A 144 -13.69 -3.72 -14.50
N ALA A 145 -12.51 -4.19 -14.90
CA ALA A 145 -11.24 -3.69 -14.39
C ALA A 145 -10.76 -2.53 -15.25
N TYR A 146 -10.39 -1.43 -14.61
CA TYR A 146 -9.89 -0.21 -15.23
C TYR A 146 -8.44 0.02 -14.83
N PHE A 147 -7.64 0.52 -15.76
CA PHE A 147 -6.21 0.75 -15.59
C PHE A 147 -5.83 2.13 -16.10
N ALA A 148 -5.00 2.84 -15.34
CA ALA A 148 -4.28 4.02 -15.80
C ALA A 148 -2.78 3.73 -15.68
N LEU A 149 -2.10 3.70 -16.81
CA LEU A 149 -0.67 3.40 -16.91
C LEU A 149 0.07 4.64 -17.42
N GLY A 150 1.28 4.87 -16.92
CA GLY A 150 2.15 5.93 -17.48
C GLY A 150 2.87 5.53 -18.78
N PHE A 151 2.53 4.38 -19.34
CA PHE A 151 3.14 3.78 -20.53
C PHE A 151 2.10 3.00 -21.33
N GLU A 152 2.38 2.78 -22.61
CA GLU A 152 1.53 1.98 -23.49
C GLU A 152 1.76 0.48 -23.28
N ILE A 153 0.69 -0.32 -23.40
CA ILE A 153 0.77 -1.77 -23.54
C ILE A 153 0.20 -2.17 -24.90
N ASN A 154 0.91 -3.04 -25.60
CA ASN A 154 0.54 -3.48 -26.94
C ASN A 154 0.73 -4.98 -27.05
N LYS A 155 -0.34 -5.70 -27.41
CA LYS A 155 -0.34 -7.16 -27.47
C LYS A 155 0.69 -7.72 -28.47
N ALA A 156 0.73 -7.16 -29.67
CA ALA A 156 1.61 -7.67 -30.73
C ALA A 156 3.08 -7.43 -30.39
N ASP A 157 3.43 -6.23 -29.93
CA ASP A 157 4.78 -5.90 -29.46
C ASP A 157 5.18 -6.75 -28.24
N HIS A 158 4.25 -7.01 -27.33
CA HIS A 158 4.46 -7.89 -26.18
C HIS A 158 4.79 -9.32 -26.63
N GLU A 159 3.96 -9.91 -27.48
CA GLU A 159 4.15 -11.28 -27.99
C GLU A 159 5.47 -11.41 -28.76
N GLU A 160 5.81 -10.43 -29.61
CA GLU A 160 7.07 -10.40 -30.35
C GLU A 160 8.29 -10.34 -29.41
N LYS A 161 8.27 -9.44 -28.42
CA LYS A 161 9.38 -9.28 -27.47
C LYS A 161 9.55 -10.51 -26.60
N VAL A 162 8.46 -11.12 -26.12
CA VAL A 162 8.50 -12.36 -25.34
C VAL A 162 9.11 -13.50 -26.18
N ALA A 163 8.66 -13.68 -27.43
CA ALA A 163 9.23 -14.68 -28.32
C ALA A 163 10.72 -14.45 -28.61
N ALA A 164 11.16 -13.19 -28.64
CA ALA A 164 12.56 -12.81 -28.82
C ALA A 164 13.39 -12.81 -27.51
N GLY A 165 12.81 -13.17 -26.35
CA GLY A 165 13.49 -13.10 -25.06
C GLY A 165 13.87 -11.68 -24.61
N LYS A 166 13.17 -10.66 -25.13
CA LYS A 166 13.42 -9.24 -24.85
C LYS A 166 12.46 -8.71 -23.77
N PRO A 167 12.88 -7.69 -22.99
CA PRO A 167 11.98 -7.00 -22.07
C PRO A 167 10.81 -6.36 -22.81
N THR A 168 9.63 -6.36 -22.18
CA THR A 168 8.37 -5.80 -22.67
C THR A 168 7.71 -4.97 -21.57
N SER A 169 6.85 -4.02 -21.93
CA SER A 169 6.01 -3.28 -20.98
C SER A 169 4.94 -4.17 -20.34
N GLY A 170 4.63 -5.29 -20.97
CA GLY A 170 3.57 -6.21 -20.55
C GLY A 170 2.31 -6.13 -21.40
N TRP A 171 1.37 -7.02 -21.13
CA TRP A 171 0.06 -7.04 -21.77
C TRP A 171 -1.00 -7.53 -20.78
N ILE A 172 -2.02 -6.72 -20.55
CA ILE A 172 -3.18 -7.11 -19.73
C ILE A 172 -4.17 -7.84 -20.62
N SER A 173 -4.52 -9.09 -20.27
CA SER A 173 -5.50 -9.89 -21.01
C SER A 173 -6.81 -9.14 -21.25
N GLY A 174 -7.27 -9.10 -22.50
CA GLY A 174 -8.52 -8.44 -22.87
C GLY A 174 -8.51 -6.91 -22.73
N ALA A 175 -7.34 -6.27 -22.60
CA ALA A 175 -7.26 -4.82 -22.50
C ALA A 175 -7.77 -4.14 -23.77
N ILE A 176 -8.63 -3.15 -23.59
CA ILE A 176 -9.13 -2.24 -24.61
C ILE A 176 -8.80 -0.82 -24.15
N GLU A 177 -8.16 -0.05 -25.01
CA GLU A 177 -7.84 1.35 -24.73
C GLU A 177 -9.11 2.20 -24.61
N LEU A 178 -9.07 3.18 -23.72
CA LEU A 178 -10.16 4.08 -23.39
C LEU A 178 -9.76 5.53 -23.59
N LEU A 179 -10.76 6.37 -23.80
CA LEU A 179 -10.59 7.81 -23.64
C LEU A 179 -10.41 8.17 -22.16
N PRO A 180 -9.62 9.22 -21.84
CA PRO A 180 -9.48 9.69 -20.46
C PRO A 180 -10.82 10.01 -19.79
N SER A 181 -11.80 10.54 -20.54
CA SER A 181 -13.14 10.85 -20.05
C SER A 181 -13.92 9.61 -19.61
N GLU A 182 -13.77 8.48 -20.30
CA GLU A 182 -14.44 7.22 -19.95
C GLU A 182 -13.86 6.62 -18.67
N TYR A 183 -12.53 6.69 -18.51
CA TYR A 183 -11.87 6.26 -17.28
C TYR A 183 -12.29 7.12 -16.08
N GLU A 184 -12.30 8.44 -16.23
CA GLU A 184 -12.69 9.34 -15.14
C GLU A 184 -14.17 9.19 -14.76
N ALA A 185 -15.07 9.01 -15.73
CA ALA A 185 -16.47 8.71 -15.46
C ALA A 185 -16.62 7.42 -14.62
N ALA A 186 -15.88 6.35 -14.97
CA ALA A 186 -15.89 5.11 -14.20
C ALA A 186 -15.29 5.29 -12.79
N ARG A 187 -14.21 6.08 -12.66
CA ARG A 187 -13.58 6.37 -11.36
C ARG A 187 -14.54 7.14 -10.46
N LEU A 188 -15.19 8.18 -10.97
CA LEU A 188 -16.18 8.99 -10.25
C LEU A 188 -17.38 8.12 -9.82
N ALA A 189 -17.90 7.29 -10.71
CA ALA A 189 -18.97 6.34 -10.40
C ALA A 189 -18.57 5.32 -9.30
N LYS A 190 -17.29 4.91 -9.21
CA LYS A 190 -16.79 4.05 -8.14
C LYS A 190 -16.74 4.77 -6.78
N VAL A 191 -16.25 6.00 -6.74
CA VAL A 191 -16.03 6.74 -5.48
C VAL A 191 -17.25 7.55 -5.02
N GLY A 192 -18.35 7.52 -5.78
CA GLY A 192 -19.58 8.26 -5.47
C GLY A 192 -19.54 9.74 -5.87
N GLY A 193 -18.63 10.14 -6.76
CA GLY A 193 -18.61 11.48 -7.37
C GLY A 193 -19.54 11.55 -8.58
N ALA A 194 -20.15 12.71 -8.82
CA ALA A 194 -20.86 12.96 -10.08
C ALA A 194 -19.83 13.05 -11.23
N ALA A 195 -20.11 12.36 -12.34
CA ALA A 195 -19.33 12.41 -13.58
C ALA A 195 -19.54 13.72 -14.33
#